data_AF-A0A7W1H0T7-F1
#
_entry.id   AF-A0A7W1H0T7-F1
#
_cell.length_a   1.000
_cell.length_b   1.000
_cell.length_c   1.000
_cell.angle_alpha   90.00
_cell.angle_beta   90.00
_cell.angle_gamma   90.00
#
_symmetry.space_group_name_H-M   'P 1'
#
loop_
_entity.id
_entity.type
_entity.pdbx_description
1 polymer ?
#
loop_
_entity_poly.entity_id
_entity_poly.type
_entity_poly.pdbx_seq_one_letter_code
_entity_poly.pdbx_strand_id
1 'polypeptide(L)'
;KETAAMASKMNLTLAIPENDEDIAESHVDGMKDLTDKPRGEEFDEGYIEHEIKMHKTIIDEVKDALERPNQNAETQAFLQKALTAFEAHLQAAETIEKKFGV
;
A
#
# COMPACT_ATOMS: atom_id res chain seq x y z
N LYS A 1 -5.82 4.80 -12.36
CA LYS A 1 -5.86 5.53 -13.66
C LYS A 1 -4.65 6.46 -13.83
N GLU A 2 -4.25 7.23 -12.81
CA GLU A 2 -3.06 8.12 -12.88
C GLU A 2 -1.74 7.35 -13.16
N THR A 3 -1.50 6.23 -12.46
CA THR A 3 -0.28 5.41 -12.63
C THR A 3 -0.10 4.87 -14.06
N ALA A 4 -1.17 4.37 -14.67
CA ALA A 4 -1.14 3.85 -16.05
C ALA A 4 -0.92 4.97 -17.08
N ALA A 5 -1.51 6.15 -16.85
CA ALA A 5 -1.30 7.32 -17.71
C ALA A 5 0.15 7.81 -17.65
N MET A 6 0.75 7.79 -16.44
CA MET A 6 2.15 8.13 -16.25
C MET A 6 3.10 7.13 -16.92
N ALA A 7 2.86 5.83 -16.74
CA ALA A 7 3.66 4.78 -17.38
C ALA A 7 3.65 4.94 -18.90
N SER A 8 2.47 5.17 -19.50
CA SER A 8 2.34 5.44 -20.93
C SER A 8 3.12 6.69 -21.36
N LYS A 9 2.99 7.80 -20.62
CA LYS A 9 3.72 9.05 -20.90
C LYS A 9 5.25 8.86 -20.87
N MET A 10 5.73 8.00 -19.99
CA MET A 10 7.15 7.71 -19.81
C MET A 10 7.65 6.54 -20.67
N ASN A 11 6.80 5.97 -21.53
CA ASN A 11 7.09 4.73 -22.29
C ASN A 11 7.59 3.58 -21.40
N LEU A 12 7.09 3.50 -20.18
CA LEU A 12 7.42 2.45 -19.22
C LEU A 12 6.48 1.25 -19.43
N THR A 13 7.05 0.05 -19.44
CA THR A 13 6.28 -1.18 -19.26
C THR A 13 6.14 -1.43 -17.77
N LEU A 14 4.90 -1.50 -17.29
CA LEU A 14 4.63 -1.92 -15.92
C LEU A 14 4.96 -3.41 -15.81
N ALA A 15 5.83 -3.74 -14.88
CA ALA A 15 6.16 -5.11 -14.50
C ALA A 15 6.09 -5.21 -12.98
N ILE A 16 5.77 -6.39 -12.48
CA ILE A 16 5.96 -6.72 -11.06
C ILE A 16 7.48 -6.94 -10.89
N PRO A 17 8.16 -6.18 -10.02
CA PRO A 17 9.55 -6.44 -9.68
C PRO A 17 9.74 -7.88 -9.20
N GLU A 18 10.88 -8.52 -9.52
CA GLU A 18 11.16 -9.91 -9.11
C GLU A 18 11.08 -10.14 -7.58
N ASN A 19 11.25 -9.07 -6.78
CA ASN A 19 11.18 -9.13 -5.32
C ASN A 19 9.84 -8.63 -4.73
N ASP A 20 8.89 -8.18 -5.56
CA ASP A 20 7.58 -7.67 -5.11
C ASP A 20 6.52 -8.78 -4.99
N GLU A 21 6.84 -10.01 -5.43
CA GLU A 21 5.91 -11.16 -5.34
C GLU A 21 5.40 -11.35 -3.89
N ASP A 22 6.25 -11.06 -2.90
CA ASP A 22 5.92 -11.14 -1.46
C ASP A 22 4.74 -10.24 -1.06
N ILE A 23 4.60 -9.04 -1.65
CA ILE A 23 3.52 -8.09 -1.31
C ILE A 23 2.20 -8.56 -1.92
N ALA A 24 2.25 -9.02 -3.17
CA ALA A 24 1.06 -9.53 -3.86
C ALA A 24 0.56 -10.82 -3.20
N GLU A 25 1.47 -11.74 -2.86
CA GLU A 25 1.13 -12.97 -2.14
C GLU A 25 0.62 -12.67 -0.74
N SER A 26 1.31 -11.80 0.03
CA SER A 26 0.82 -11.38 1.35
C SER A 26 -0.55 -10.71 1.29
N HIS A 27 -0.87 -9.99 0.22
CA HIS A 27 -2.20 -9.42 0.04
C HIS A 27 -3.24 -10.51 -0.21
N VAL A 28 -2.95 -11.48 -1.08
CA VAL A 28 -3.84 -12.61 -1.37
C VAL A 28 -4.12 -13.43 -0.11
N ASP A 29 -3.09 -13.74 0.67
CA ASP A 29 -3.21 -14.49 1.91
C ASP A 29 -4.01 -13.71 2.97
N GLY A 30 -3.74 -12.42 3.13
CA GLY A 30 -4.52 -11.57 4.03
C GLY A 30 -6.00 -11.49 3.62
N MET A 31 -6.28 -11.35 2.33
CA MET A 31 -7.66 -11.36 1.82
C MET A 31 -8.36 -12.71 2.03
N LYS A 32 -7.62 -13.82 1.93
CA LYS A 32 -8.14 -15.14 2.22
C LYS A 32 -8.49 -15.27 3.71
N ASP A 33 -7.58 -14.88 4.60
CA ASP A 33 -7.82 -14.87 6.05
C ASP A 33 -9.08 -14.05 6.39
N LEU A 34 -9.17 -12.82 5.87
CA LEU A 34 -10.34 -11.94 6.04
C LEU A 34 -11.65 -12.57 5.57
N THR A 35 -11.62 -13.28 4.44
CA THR A 35 -12.83 -13.93 3.90
C THR A 35 -13.27 -15.12 4.75
N ASP A 36 -12.31 -15.79 5.42
CA ASP A 36 -12.56 -16.93 6.29
C ASP A 36 -13.00 -16.49 7.71
N LYS A 37 -12.87 -15.20 8.09
CA LYS A 37 -13.31 -14.67 9.40
C LYS A 37 -14.83 -14.54 9.54
N PRO A 38 -15.39 -14.75 10.75
CA PRO A 38 -16.76 -14.38 11.06
C PRO A 38 -17.01 -12.88 10.87
N ARG A 39 -18.20 -12.52 10.38
CA ARG A 39 -18.60 -11.11 10.26
C ARG A 39 -18.75 -10.46 11.64
N GLY A 40 -18.48 -9.16 11.71
CA GLY A 40 -18.57 -8.38 12.93
C GLY A 40 -17.18 -8.07 13.47
N GLU A 41 -17.04 -8.09 14.79
CA GLU A 41 -15.82 -7.67 15.51
C GLU A 41 -14.55 -8.36 14.99
N GLU A 42 -14.56 -9.69 14.83
CA GLU A 42 -13.39 -10.43 14.33
C GLU A 42 -12.98 -10.03 12.90
N PHE A 43 -13.95 -9.72 12.03
CA PHE A 43 -13.67 -9.20 10.70
C PHE A 43 -13.13 -7.77 10.76
N ASP A 44 -13.73 -6.91 11.59
CA ASP A 44 -13.33 -5.51 11.71
C ASP A 44 -11.89 -5.37 12.25
N GLU A 45 -11.52 -6.19 13.25
CA GLU A 45 -10.16 -6.33 13.78
C GLU A 45 -9.19 -6.84 12.72
N GLY A 46 -9.49 -7.98 12.10
CA GLY A 46 -8.62 -8.52 11.05
C GLY A 46 -8.42 -7.55 9.89
N TYR A 47 -9.49 -6.83 9.49
CA TYR A 47 -9.44 -5.88 8.40
C TYR A 47 -8.53 -4.70 8.74
N ILE A 48 -8.66 -4.12 9.94
CA ILE A 48 -7.83 -2.97 10.31
C ILE A 48 -6.36 -3.36 10.46
N GLU A 49 -6.07 -4.52 11.04
CA GLU A 49 -4.70 -5.05 11.16
C GLU A 49 -4.06 -5.26 9.78
N HIS A 50 -4.79 -5.86 8.85
CA HIS A 50 -4.35 -6.07 7.47
C HIS A 50 -4.08 -4.75 6.75
N GLU A 51 -4.99 -3.78 6.84
CA GLU A 51 -4.82 -2.46 6.22
C GLU A 51 -3.61 -1.72 6.79
N ILE A 52 -3.40 -1.74 8.12
CA ILE A 52 -2.24 -1.14 8.77
C ILE A 52 -0.94 -1.79 8.28
N LYS A 53 -0.90 -3.12 8.25
CA LYS A 53 0.27 -3.88 7.78
C LYS A 53 0.60 -3.55 6.33
N MET A 54 -0.38 -3.63 5.43
CA MET A 54 -0.19 -3.36 4.01
C MET A 54 0.24 -1.92 3.74
N HIS A 55 -0.35 -0.94 4.44
CA HIS A 55 0.02 0.46 4.27
C HIS A 55 1.45 0.73 4.78
N LYS A 56 1.89 0.11 5.87
CA LYS A 56 3.29 0.19 6.34
C LYS A 56 4.25 -0.34 5.28
N THR A 57 4.00 -1.55 4.76
CA THR A 57 4.83 -2.16 3.71
C THR A 57 4.90 -1.27 2.47
N ILE A 58 3.77 -0.76 1.97
CA ILE A 58 3.74 0.09 0.77
C ILE A 58 4.44 1.44 1.01
N ILE A 59 4.32 2.03 2.21
CA ILE A 59 5.03 3.27 2.56
C ILE A 59 6.53 3.05 2.50
N ASP A 60 7.03 1.94 3.03
CA ASP A 60 8.47 1.61 3.00
C ASP A 60 8.95 1.43 1.56
N GLU A 61 8.21 0.70 0.71
CA GLU A 61 8.54 0.56 -0.72
C GLU A 61 8.55 1.90 -1.47
N VAL A 62 7.60 2.79 -1.17
CA VAL A 62 7.55 4.12 -1.80
C VAL A 62 8.72 4.98 -1.35
N LYS A 63 9.15 4.89 -0.07
CA LYS A 63 10.34 5.58 0.44
C LYS A 63 11.60 5.04 -0.22
N ASP A 64 11.77 3.72 -0.28
CA ASP A 64 12.89 3.08 -0.96
C ASP A 64 12.95 3.47 -2.44
N ALA A 65 11.80 3.55 -3.10
CA ALA A 65 11.71 4.03 -4.48
C ALA A 65 12.13 5.50 -4.61
N LEU A 66 11.76 6.38 -3.68
CA LEU A 66 12.14 7.79 -3.66
C LEU A 66 13.65 8.02 -3.44
N GLU A 67 14.35 7.06 -2.82
CA GLU A 67 15.79 7.12 -2.59
C GLU A 67 16.63 6.69 -3.81
N ARG A 68 16.00 6.05 -4.81
CA ARG A 68 16.71 5.59 -6.01
C ARG A 68 17.25 6.78 -6.82
N PRO A 69 18.54 6.75 -7.23
CA PRO A 69 19.15 7.86 -7.96
C PRO A 69 18.59 7.99 -9.39
N ASN A 70 18.77 9.17 -9.98
CA ASN A 70 18.44 9.48 -11.38
C ASN A 70 16.94 9.34 -11.75
N GLN A 71 16.03 9.51 -10.80
CA GLN A 71 14.60 9.56 -11.09
C GLN A 71 14.19 10.85 -11.82
N ASN A 72 13.18 10.72 -12.69
CA ASN A 72 12.54 11.88 -13.31
C ASN A 72 11.76 12.68 -12.26
N ALA A 73 11.83 14.01 -12.31
CA ALA A 73 11.14 14.91 -11.37
C ALA A 73 9.62 14.68 -11.29
N GLU A 74 8.97 14.31 -12.40
CA GLU A 74 7.55 13.97 -12.41
C GLU A 74 7.26 12.66 -11.64
N THR A 75 8.14 11.65 -11.76
CA THR A 75 8.08 10.41 -10.96
C THR A 75 8.26 10.69 -9.48
N GLN A 76 9.24 11.51 -9.13
CA GLN A 76 9.48 11.89 -7.75
C GLN A 76 8.26 12.61 -7.15
N ALA A 77 7.69 13.58 -7.86
CA ALA A 77 6.50 14.30 -7.41
C ALA A 77 5.27 13.38 -7.27
N PHE A 78 5.11 12.42 -8.18
CA PHE A 78 4.04 11.42 -8.09
C PHE A 78 4.22 10.51 -6.87
N LEU A 79 5.43 9.99 -6.65
CA LEU A 79 5.74 9.15 -5.49
C LEU A 79 5.58 9.92 -4.17
N GLN A 80 5.97 11.19 -4.10
CA GLN A 80 5.72 12.05 -2.93
C GLN A 80 4.22 12.24 -2.66
N LYS A 81 3.42 12.50 -3.71
CA LYS A 81 1.95 12.60 -3.59
C LYS A 81 1.36 11.28 -3.07
N ALA A 82 1.82 10.15 -3.60
CA ALA A 82 1.38 8.83 -3.17
C ALA A 82 1.76 8.55 -1.71
N LEU A 83 2.99 8.86 -1.31
CA LEU A 83 3.47 8.75 0.06
C LEU A 83 2.58 9.49 1.05
N THR A 84 2.29 10.78 0.78
CA THR A 84 1.40 11.58 1.63
C THR A 84 0.00 10.97 1.77
N ALA A 85 -0.54 10.39 0.68
CA ALA A 85 -1.85 9.73 0.72
C ALA A 85 -1.82 8.44 1.56
N PHE A 86 -0.80 7.61 1.40
CA PHE A 86 -0.64 6.38 2.17
C PHE A 86 -0.42 6.67 3.67
N GLU A 87 0.39 7.67 4.01
CA GLU A 87 0.58 8.10 5.41
C GLU A 87 -0.72 8.59 6.04
N ALA A 88 -1.54 9.34 5.29
CA ALA A 88 -2.85 9.78 5.77
C ALA A 88 -3.82 8.60 6.00
N HIS A 89 -3.81 7.60 5.12
CA HIS A 89 -4.59 6.38 5.29
C HIS A 89 -4.12 5.56 6.51
N LEU A 90 -2.81 5.38 6.67
CA LEU A 90 -2.24 4.68 7.81
C LEU A 90 -2.64 5.36 9.13
N GLN A 91 -2.50 6.69 9.20
CA GLN A 91 -2.91 7.45 10.38
C GLN A 91 -4.41 7.29 10.69
N ALA A 92 -5.26 7.27 9.66
CA ALA A 92 -6.68 7.03 9.84
C ALA A 92 -6.95 5.62 10.37
N ALA A 93 -6.26 4.60 9.84
CA ALA A 93 -6.40 3.22 10.28
C ALA A 93 -5.96 3.02 11.74
N GLU A 94 -4.79 3.52 12.12
CA GLU A 94 -4.29 3.47 13.52
C GLU A 94 -5.20 4.26 14.48
N THR A 95 -5.85 5.33 14.00
CA THR A 95 -6.84 6.07 14.79
C THR A 95 -8.11 5.25 15.03
N ILE A 96 -8.55 4.47 14.03
CA ILE A 96 -9.71 3.58 14.14
C ILE A 96 -9.41 2.45 15.11
N GLU A 97 -8.30 1.73 14.91
CA GLU A 97 -7.80 0.66 15.80
C GLU A 97 -7.79 1.15 17.26
N LYS A 98 -7.10 2.26 17.54
CA LYS A 98 -7.04 2.84 18.89
C LYS A 98 -8.40 3.23 19.47
N LYS A 99 -9.33 3.70 18.64
CA LYS A 99 -10.64 4.19 19.10
C LYS A 99 -11.57 3.03 19.46
N PHE A 100 -11.51 1.94 18.70
CA PHE A 100 -12.44 0.84 18.83
C PHE A 100 -11.86 -0.35 19.59
N GLY A 101 -10.54 -0.38 19.83
CA GLY A 101 -9.88 -1.45 20.58
C GLY A 101 -10.02 -2.82 19.90
N VAL A 102 -10.37 -2.78 18.62
CA VAL A 102 -10.07 -3.83 17.65
C VAL A 102 -8.61 -3.68 17.27
#